data_AF-A0A7W5IPZ3-F1
#
_entry.id   AF-A0A7W5IPZ3-F1
#
_cell.length_a   1.000
_cell.length_b   1.000
_cell.length_c   1.000
_cell.angle_alpha   90.00
_cell.angle_beta   90.00
_cell.angle_gamma   90.00
#
_symmetry.space_group_name_H-M   'P 1'
#
loop_
_entity.id
_entity.type
_entity.pdbx_description
1 polymer ?
#
loop_
_entity_poly.entity_id
_entity_poly.type
_entity_poly.pdbx_seq_one_letter_code
_entity_poly.pdbx_strand_id
1 'polypeptide(L)'
;MELAQHKQFTVATDVQVYFCDPQSPWQRGTNENTNGLLRQYFPKGTSLAGYSHGDLNKIALRLNQRPRKTLGFMTPADTLNASLGVAFTG
;
A
#
# COMPACT_ATOMS: atom_id res chain seq x y z
N MET A 1 -9.71 -1.05 19.34
CA MET A 1 -9.78 -1.35 17.90
C MET A 1 -8.84 -0.41 17.17
N GLU A 2 -8.04 -0.89 16.23
CA GLU A 2 -6.99 -0.09 15.55
C GLU A 2 -7.50 1.20 14.90
N LEU A 3 -8.72 1.18 14.34
CA LEU A 3 -9.32 2.32 13.62
C LEU A 3 -10.42 3.05 14.42
N ALA A 4 -10.45 2.89 15.75
CA ALA A 4 -11.47 3.52 16.60
C ALA A 4 -11.44 5.06 16.54
N GLN A 5 -10.26 5.65 16.30
CA GLN A 5 -10.04 7.09 16.28
C GLN A 5 -10.01 7.68 14.87
N HIS A 6 -10.51 6.98 13.84
CA HIS A 6 -10.46 7.46 12.44
C HIS A 6 -11.12 8.84 12.26
N LYS A 7 -12.18 9.16 13.02
CA LYS A 7 -12.82 10.49 13.00
C LYS A 7 -11.86 11.59 13.46
N GLN A 8 -11.09 11.35 14.52
CA GLN A 8 -10.11 12.32 15.03
C GLN A 8 -8.96 12.50 14.02
N PHE A 9 -8.52 11.40 13.39
CA PHE A 9 -7.53 11.44 12.33
C PHE A 9 -7.98 12.29 11.13
N THR A 10 -9.21 12.10 10.64
CA THR A 10 -9.76 12.90 9.54
C THR A 10 -9.86 14.38 9.91
N VAL A 11 -10.31 14.74 11.10
CA VAL A 11 -10.34 16.15 11.54
C VAL A 11 -8.94 16.76 11.60
N ALA A 12 -7.94 16.01 12.06
CA ALA A 12 -6.59 16.51 12.22
C ALA A 12 -5.79 16.63 10.91
N THR A 13 -6.15 15.85 9.88
CA THR A 13 -5.36 15.73 8.64
C THR A 13 -6.12 16.12 7.37
N ASP A 14 -7.44 16.32 7.47
CA ASP A 14 -8.40 16.42 6.36
C ASP A 14 -8.44 15.18 5.44
N VAL A 15 -7.80 14.07 5.84
CA VAL A 15 -7.79 12.82 5.07
C VAL A 15 -9.02 11.99 5.40
N GLN A 16 -9.82 11.72 4.37
CA GLN A 16 -11.02 10.88 4.48
C GLN A 16 -10.64 9.42 4.71
N VAL A 17 -11.35 8.75 5.62
CA VAL A 17 -11.18 7.33 5.92
C VAL A 17 -12.41 6.55 5.46
N TYR A 18 -12.18 5.51 4.66
CA TYR A 18 -13.21 4.64 4.10
C TYR A 18 -13.08 3.22 4.64
N PHE A 19 -14.22 2.54 4.82
CA PHE A 19 -14.27 1.14 5.24
C PHE A 19 -14.91 0.29 4.14
N CYS A 20 -14.46 -0.96 4.02
CA CYS A 20 -15.13 -1.93 3.18
C CYS A 20 -16.31 -2.54 3.94
N ASP A 21 -17.35 -2.90 3.19
CA ASP A 21 -18.48 -3.67 3.69
C ASP A 21 -18.03 -5.04 4.21
N PRO A 22 -18.66 -5.56 5.27
CA PRO A 22 -18.40 -6.92 5.74
C PRO A 22 -18.49 -7.94 4.60
N GLN A 23 -17.59 -8.92 4.60
CA GLN A 23 -17.54 -10.01 3.62
C GLN A 23 -17.37 -9.55 2.15
N SER A 24 -16.90 -8.32 1.92
CA SER A 24 -16.70 -7.76 0.57
C SER A 24 -15.22 -7.55 0.21
N PRO A 25 -14.40 -8.61 0.11
CA PRO A 25 -12.96 -8.49 -0.12
C PRO A 25 -12.60 -7.83 -1.47
N TRP A 26 -13.50 -7.84 -2.45
CA TRP A 26 -13.28 -7.17 -3.74
C TRP A 26 -13.19 -5.66 -3.63
N GLN A 27 -13.79 -5.02 -2.62
CA GLN A 27 -13.66 -3.57 -2.37
C GLN A 27 -12.24 -3.14 -1.98
N ARG A 28 -11.37 -4.11 -1.67
CA ARG A 28 -9.95 -3.92 -1.33
C ARG A 28 -9.04 -4.80 -2.19
N GLY A 29 -9.44 -5.10 -3.43
CA GLY A 29 -8.73 -6.02 -4.31
C GLY A 29 -7.25 -5.67 -4.53
N THR A 30 -6.92 -4.39 -4.65
CA THR A 30 -5.52 -3.93 -4.77
C THR A 30 -4.69 -4.22 -3.52
N ASN A 31 -5.27 -4.06 -2.33
CA ASN A 31 -4.60 -4.37 -1.06
C ASN A 31 -4.35 -5.87 -0.96
N GLU A 32 -5.33 -6.70 -1.34
CA GLU A 32 -5.17 -8.16 -1.32
C GLU A 32 -4.11 -8.66 -2.30
N ASN A 33 -4.07 -8.10 -3.51
CA ASN A 33 -3.01 -8.40 -4.47
C ASN A 33 -1.63 -8.01 -3.90
N THR A 34 -1.51 -6.81 -3.33
CA THR A 34 -0.26 -6.32 -2.71
C THR A 34 0.17 -7.19 -1.53
N ASN A 35 -0.77 -7.58 -0.67
CA ASN A 35 -0.52 -8.50 0.43
C ASN A 35 -0.03 -9.87 -0.08
N GLY A 36 -0.60 -10.40 -1.16
CA GLY A 36 -0.14 -11.62 -1.81
C GLY A 36 1.32 -11.56 -2.26
N LEU A 37 1.77 -10.39 -2.74
CA LEU A 37 3.16 -10.16 -3.13
C LEU A 37 4.08 -10.05 -1.93
N LEU A 38 3.63 -9.39 -0.85
CA LEU A 38 4.35 -9.35 0.42
C LEU A 38 4.57 -10.77 0.99
N ARG A 39 3.63 -11.70 0.76
CA ARG A 39 3.79 -13.11 1.20
C ARG A 39 4.92 -13.88 0.50
N GLN A 40 5.49 -13.35 -0.59
CA GLN A 40 6.72 -13.90 -1.18
C GLN A 40 7.95 -13.62 -0.32
N TYR A 41 7.90 -12.58 0.52
CA TYR A 41 8.98 -12.21 1.46
C TYR A 41 8.66 -12.59 2.91
N PHE A 42 7.37 -12.55 3.27
CA PHE A 42 6.88 -12.88 4.61
C PHE A 42 5.85 -13.99 4.52
N PRO A 43 6.26 -15.28 4.51
CA PRO A 43 5.34 -16.39 4.59
C PRO A 43 4.33 -16.24 5.73
N LYS A 44 3.20 -16.93 5.63
CA LYS A 44 2.15 -16.84 6.65
C LYS A 44 2.69 -17.24 8.02
N GLY A 45 2.48 -16.37 9.02
CA GLY A 45 2.96 -16.58 10.39
C GLY A 45 4.36 -16.02 10.66
N THR A 46 5.04 -15.44 9.67
CA THR A 46 6.31 -14.75 9.89
C THR A 46 6.11 -13.54 10.81
N SER A 47 6.82 -13.51 11.93
CA SER A 47 6.90 -12.34 12.80
C SER A 47 7.77 -11.26 12.13
N LEU A 48 7.28 -10.02 12.11
CA LEU A 48 8.05 -8.88 11.62
C LEU A 48 9.01 -8.30 12.68
N ALA A 49 8.92 -8.73 13.94
CA ALA A 49 9.72 -8.17 15.03
C ALA A 49 11.24 -8.34 14.84
N GLY A 50 11.66 -9.37 14.08
CA GLY A 50 13.08 -9.62 13.77
C GLY A 50 13.62 -8.84 12.56
N TYR A 51 12.78 -8.07 11.86
CA TYR A 51 13.20 -7.30 10.68
C TYR A 51 13.54 -5.88 11.09
N SER A 52 14.69 -5.39 10.65
CA SER A 52 15.01 -3.98 10.81
C SER A 52 14.15 -3.14 9.87
N HIS A 53 13.99 -1.86 10.20
CA HIS A 53 13.33 -0.90 9.30
C HIS A 53 14.01 -0.86 7.92
N GLY A 54 15.35 -1.01 7.87
CA GLY A 54 16.10 -1.09 6.62
C GLY A 54 15.74 -2.32 5.78
N ASP A 55 15.46 -3.46 6.40
CA ASP A 55 15.04 -4.67 5.68
C ASP A 55 13.64 -4.52 5.10
N LEU A 56 12.72 -3.93 5.88
CA LEU A 56 11.37 -3.62 5.41
C LEU A 56 11.40 -2.63 4.24
N ASN A 57 12.25 -1.60 4.30
CA ASN A 57 12.41 -0.62 3.23
C ASN A 57 12.97 -1.25 1.94
N LYS A 58 13.93 -2.18 2.05
CA LYS A 58 14.44 -2.92 0.87
C LYS A 58 13.33 -3.73 0.20
N ILE A 59 12.45 -4.35 0.97
CA ILE A 59 11.30 -5.10 0.42
C ILE A 59 10.28 -4.16 -0.21
N ALA A 60 9.96 -3.05 0.45
CA ALA A 60 9.09 -2.02 -0.10
C ALA A 60 9.63 -1.47 -1.43
N LEU A 61 10.93 -1.16 -1.48
CA LEU A 61 11.60 -0.69 -2.69
C LEU A 61 11.47 -1.71 -3.85
N ARG A 62 11.74 -2.99 -3.58
CA ARG A 62 11.56 -4.05 -4.58
C ARG A 62 10.13 -4.14 -5.10
N LEU A 63 9.13 -3.99 -4.22
CA LEU A 63 7.72 -4.02 -4.63
C LEU A 63 7.30 -2.79 -5.44
N ASN A 64 7.84 -1.62 -5.10
CA ASN A 64 7.57 -0.36 -5.79
C ASN A 64 8.30 -0.24 -7.13
N GLN A 65 9.41 -0.96 -7.30
CA GLN A 65 10.16 -1.07 -8.56
C GLN A 65 9.75 -2.28 -9.42
N ARG A 66 8.81 -3.11 -8.95
CA ARG A 66 8.36 -4.29 -9.71
C ARG A 66 7.30 -3.89 -10.75
N PRO A 67 7.54 -4.15 -12.06
CA PRO A 67 6.55 -3.97 -13.11
C PRO A 67 5.20 -4.62 -12.81
N ARG A 68 4.10 -3.90 -13.06
CA ARG A 68 2.73 -4.41 -12.85
C ARG A 68 1.97 -4.46 -14.16
N LYS A 69 1.37 -5.61 -14.49
CA LYS A 69 0.50 -5.76 -15.67
C LYS A 69 -0.65 -4.75 -15.66
N THR A 70 -1.21 -4.45 -14.48
CA THR A 70 -2.30 -3.46 -14.30
C THR A 70 -1.87 -2.01 -14.59
N LEU A 71 -0.56 -1.74 -14.62
CA LEU A 71 0.02 -0.43 -14.95
C LEU A 71 0.69 -0.45 -16.33
N GLY A 72 0.28 -1.34 -17.23
CA GLY A 72 0.93 -1.45 -18.54
C GLY A 72 2.41 -1.88 -18.46
N PHE A 73 2.76 -2.66 -17.43
CA PHE A 73 4.13 -3.06 -17.10
C PHE A 73 5.06 -1.93 -16.64
N MET A 74 4.53 -0.74 -16.31
CA MET A 74 5.28 0.25 -15.54
C MET A 74 5.41 -0.17 -14.07
N THR A 75 6.37 0.45 -13.37
CA THR A 75 6.52 0.25 -11.92
C THR A 75 5.60 1.20 -11.16
N PRO A 76 5.12 0.81 -9.96
CA PRO A 76 4.36 1.71 -9.10
C PRO A 76 5.08 3.02 -8.81
N ALA A 77 6.41 2.99 -8.63
CA ALA A 77 7.21 4.18 -8.41
C ALA A 77 7.16 5.14 -9.61
N ASP A 78 7.28 4.62 -10.85
CA ASP A 78 7.24 5.46 -12.05
C ASP A 78 5.87 6.09 -12.26
N THR A 79 4.80 5.30 -12.12
CA THR A 79 3.43 5.81 -12.26
C THR A 79 3.09 6.85 -11.19
N LEU A 80 3.56 6.65 -9.95
CA LEU A 80 3.40 7.63 -8.88
C LEU A 80 4.14 8.92 -9.20
N ASN A 81 5.42 8.83 -9.59
CA ASN A 81 6.22 10.01 -9.97
C ASN A 81 5.59 10.77 -11.14
N ALA A 82 5.08 10.07 -12.15
CA ALA A 82 4.36 10.71 -13.26
C ALA A 82 3.09 11.43 -12.80
N SER A 83 2.30 10.80 -11.92
CA SER A 83 1.06 11.39 -11.41
C SER A 83 1.32 12.63 -10.55
N LEU A 84 2.40 12.62 -9.76
CA LEU A 84 2.83 13.77 -8.97
C LEU A 84 3.42 14.87 -9.86
N GLY A 85 4.18 14.52 -10.91
CA GLY A 85 4.75 15.46 -11.86
C GLY A 85 3.70 16.22 -12.67
N VAL A 86 2.58 15.57 -13.01
CA VAL A 86 1.42 16.21 -13.66
C VAL A 86 0.64 17.12 -12.68
N ALA A 87 0.68 16.84 -11.38
CA ALA A 87 -0.02 17.64 -10.37
C ALA A 87 0.64 19.01 -10.07
N PHE A 88 1.91 19.21 -10.46
CA PHE A 88 2.64 20.48 -10.25
C PHE A 88 2.58 21.46 -11.43
N THR A 89 1.92 21.11 -12.53
CA THR A 89 1.58 22.07 -13.60
C THR A 89 0.20 22.66 -13.35
N GLY A 90 0.14 23.62 -12.43
CA GLY A 90 -1.01 24.46 -12.11
C GLY A 90 -0.55 25.87 -11.79
#